data_AF-A0A822CSC8-F1
#
_entry.id   AF-A0A822CSC8-F1
#
_cell.length_a   1.000
_cell.length_b   1.000
_cell.length_c   1.000
_cell.angle_alpha   90.00
_cell.angle_beta   90.00
_cell.angle_gamma   90.00
#
_symmetry.space_group_name_H-M   'P 1'
#
loop_
_entity.id
_entity.type
_entity.pdbx_description
1 polymer ?
#
loop_
_entity_poly.entity_id
_entity_poly.type
_entity_poly.pdbx_seq_one_letter_code
_entity_poly.pdbx_strand_id
1 'polypeptide(L)'
;MHTVFRVDDIKQAVSNSRLWEVQLSLTGDNDPQLATLTERIKGELRGSTGWHRLGDLILQVGHYNQAEELYNELLKNSSSDSDRAHIYHQLGMMKDGQGQYKEAVSFFEKSLEIYRKTLPEDHSLLANTYSNIGLAYKNMGNYSKALEFYEKAIKIKEKSLSPNDPDFALSYNNIGEVYRQMGNYSKALEFYDKSLTILEKSLPPNHPHLAASYNNIGLAYKNMGNYSKALEFYDKALKIYEKSLPPNHPLLATSYNNIGNVYDNMGNYLKALEFYDKALKIYEKSLPPNHPDLATSYNNIGGVYTNMGNYSKALEFYDKSLKILEKALSPNHPLLAASYNNIGGEYTNMGNYSKALEFYDKSLKILEKALPPNHPDLATSYNNIGGVYDNMGNHSKALEFHDKSLKIRETSLPPNHPDLAISCNNIGLAYNNIGNYSKALEFYDKALKIYEKSLPPNHPDLAT
;
A
#
# COMPACT_ATOMS: atom_id res chain seq x y z
N MET A 1 7.82 6.74 27.42
CA MET A 1 6.63 5.88 27.54
C MET A 1 5.43 6.77 27.33
N HIS A 2 4.67 6.56 26.27
CA HIS A 2 3.48 7.34 25.97
C HIS A 2 2.28 6.60 26.55
N THR A 3 1.60 7.22 27.52
CA THR A 3 0.34 6.74 28.10
C THR A 3 -0.75 6.87 27.03
N VAL A 4 -1.42 5.76 26.71
CA VAL A 4 -2.53 5.71 25.76
C VAL A 4 -3.82 5.52 26.55
N PHE A 5 -4.81 6.38 26.33
CA PHE A 5 -6.16 6.17 26.83
C PHE A 5 -6.92 5.24 25.89
N ARG A 6 -7.75 4.36 26.47
CA ARG A 6 -8.79 3.68 25.73
C ARG A 6 -10.10 4.44 25.93
N VAL A 7 -10.68 4.92 24.84
CA VAL A 7 -12.10 5.33 24.85
C VAL A 7 -12.91 4.04 24.86
N ASP A 8 -13.81 3.89 25.83
CA ASP A 8 -14.68 2.72 25.97
C ASP A 8 -16.08 3.05 25.42
N ASP A 9 -17.13 2.92 26.24
CA ASP A 9 -18.50 3.15 25.84
C ASP A 9 -18.79 4.65 25.70
N ILE A 10 -19.32 5.04 24.54
CA ILE A 10 -19.93 6.35 24.28
C ILE A 10 -21.45 6.13 24.24
N LYS A 11 -22.21 6.77 25.13
CA LYS A 11 -23.67 6.61 25.20
C LYS A 11 -24.36 7.94 25.44
N GLN A 12 -25.54 8.12 24.87
CA GLN A 12 -26.38 9.27 25.19
C GLN A 12 -26.95 9.12 26.60
N ALA A 13 -26.83 10.16 27.43
CA ALA A 13 -27.36 10.13 28.78
C ALA A 13 -28.89 10.05 28.72
N VAL A 14 -29.47 9.04 29.37
CA VAL A 14 -30.92 8.76 29.37
C VAL A 14 -31.73 9.97 29.89
N SER A 15 -31.11 10.81 30.72
CA SER A 15 -31.73 11.99 31.32
C SER A 15 -31.77 13.24 30.43
N ASN A 16 -30.97 13.32 29.35
CA ASN A 16 -30.90 14.50 28.50
C ASN A 16 -30.28 14.17 27.13
N SER A 17 -31.04 14.38 26.05
CA SER A 17 -30.58 14.13 24.67
C SER A 17 -29.42 15.03 24.21
N ARG A 18 -29.05 16.05 24.98
CA ARG A 18 -27.88 16.90 24.75
C ARG A 18 -26.66 16.52 25.58
N LEU A 19 -26.77 15.53 26.47
CA LEU A 19 -25.67 15.04 27.30
C LEU A 19 -25.23 13.66 26.82
N TRP A 20 -23.92 13.47 26.76
CA TRP A 20 -23.25 12.27 26.29
C TRP A 20 -22.29 11.80 27.38
N GLU A 21 -22.34 10.51 27.70
CA GLU A 21 -21.46 9.84 28.63
C GLU A 21 -20.36 9.13 27.85
N VAL A 22 -19.10 9.45 28.15
CA VAL A 22 -17.92 8.81 27.57
C VAL A 22 -17.15 8.14 28.69
N GLN A 23 -17.05 6.81 28.62
CA GLN A 23 -16.20 6.04 29.52
C GLN A 23 -14.77 6.03 28.97
N LEU A 24 -13.81 6.38 29.82
CA LEU A 24 -12.38 6.34 29.50
C LEU A 24 -11.72 5.35 30.46
N SER A 25 -11.01 4.35 29.92
CA SER A 25 -10.14 3.49 30.73
C SER A 25 -8.67 3.81 30.46
N LEU A 26 -7.94 3.94 31.57
CA LEU A 26 -6.51 4.21 31.55
C LEU A 26 -5.74 2.90 31.34
N THR A 27 -4.76 2.90 30.44
CA THR A 27 -3.66 1.91 30.50
C THR A 27 -2.38 2.64 30.95
N GLY A 28 -1.71 2.08 31.98
CA GLY A 28 -1.02 2.78 33.10
C GLY A 28 0.07 3.82 32.79
N ASP A 29 0.49 4.70 33.70
CA ASP A 29 0.25 4.87 35.15
C ASP A 29 -0.21 6.31 35.49
N ASN A 30 -0.76 6.50 36.70
CA ASN A 30 -1.39 7.72 37.25
C ASN A 30 -0.59 9.03 37.07
N ASP A 31 -1.09 9.92 36.19
CA ASP A 31 -0.60 11.31 36.05
C ASP A 31 -1.73 12.33 36.38
N PRO A 32 -1.57 13.21 37.37
CA PRO A 32 -2.53 14.28 37.71
C PRO A 32 -2.78 15.30 36.58
N GLN A 33 -1.86 15.45 35.61
CA GLN A 33 -2.05 16.31 34.45
C GLN A 33 -3.11 15.76 33.48
N LEU A 34 -3.32 14.45 33.46
CA LEU A 34 -4.31 13.76 32.63
C LEU A 34 -5.75 13.95 33.13
N ALA A 35 -5.98 13.95 34.46
CA ALA A 35 -7.28 14.29 35.04
C ALA A 35 -7.69 15.73 34.67
N THR A 36 -6.70 16.62 34.58
CA THR A 36 -6.88 17.99 34.12
C THR A 36 -7.25 18.01 32.63
N LEU A 37 -6.63 17.20 31.77
CA LEU A 37 -6.98 17.09 30.34
C LEU A 37 -8.37 16.47 30.13
N THR A 38 -8.76 15.46 30.91
CA THR A 38 -10.11 14.87 30.89
C THR A 38 -11.17 15.87 31.35
N GLU A 39 -10.92 16.63 32.42
CA GLU A 39 -11.79 17.72 32.85
C GLU A 39 -11.80 18.90 31.86
N ARG A 40 -10.69 19.13 31.14
CA ARG A 40 -10.60 20.13 30.07
C ARG A 40 -11.39 19.71 28.84
N ILE A 41 -11.29 18.46 28.40
CA ILE A 41 -12.10 17.89 27.33
C ILE A 41 -13.58 17.92 27.75
N LYS A 42 -13.93 17.47 28.95
CA LYS A 42 -15.30 17.58 29.50
C LYS A 42 -15.80 19.03 29.60
N GLY A 43 -14.93 19.99 29.92
CA GLY A 43 -15.25 21.42 29.98
C GLY A 43 -15.37 22.09 28.62
N GLU A 44 -14.56 21.67 27.64
CA GLU A 44 -14.53 22.18 26.26
C GLU A 44 -15.58 21.50 25.34
N LEU A 45 -16.16 20.35 25.74
CA LEU A 45 -17.22 19.62 25.04
C LEU A 45 -18.60 20.31 25.04
N ARG A 46 -18.69 21.60 25.40
CA ARG A 46 -19.92 22.38 25.22
C ARG A 46 -20.07 22.81 23.76
N GLY A 47 -20.66 21.93 22.94
CA GLY A 47 -21.05 22.22 21.55
C GLY A 47 -20.57 21.19 20.54
N SER A 48 -20.98 21.32 19.27
CA SER A 48 -20.63 20.39 18.19
C SER A 48 -19.12 20.31 17.94
N THR A 49 -18.38 21.40 18.11
CA THR A 49 -16.94 21.47 17.85
C THR A 49 -16.10 20.57 18.75
N GLY A 50 -16.48 20.38 20.02
CA GLY A 50 -15.76 19.49 20.93
C GLY A 50 -15.91 18.02 20.54
N TRP A 51 -17.10 17.63 20.09
CA TRP A 51 -17.39 16.25 19.66
C TRP A 51 -16.72 15.89 18.33
N HIS A 52 -16.59 16.85 17.40
CA HIS A 52 -15.79 16.64 16.18
C HIS A 52 -14.32 16.36 16.52
N ARG A 53 -13.72 17.13 17.44
CA ARG A 53 -12.33 16.90 17.88
C ARG A 53 -12.14 15.53 18.54
N LEU A 54 -13.11 15.07 19.33
CA LEU A 54 -13.06 13.73 19.91
C LEU A 54 -13.12 12.66 18.81
N GLY A 55 -14.03 12.81 17.84
CA GLY A 55 -14.12 11.90 16.69
C GLY A 55 -12.82 11.86 15.89
N ASP A 56 -12.22 13.01 15.60
CA ASP A 56 -10.92 13.11 14.91
C ASP A 56 -9.81 12.36 15.66
N LEU A 57 -9.76 12.51 16.99
CA LEU A 57 -8.79 11.79 17.82
C LEU A 57 -9.00 10.27 17.76
N ILE A 58 -10.25 9.81 17.87
CA ILE A 58 -10.59 8.38 17.81
C ILE A 58 -10.21 7.80 16.44
N LEU A 59 -10.41 8.57 15.35
CA LEU A 59 -9.97 8.19 14.01
C LEU A 59 -8.44 8.09 13.91
N GLN A 60 -7.70 9.04 14.47
CA GLN A 60 -6.23 9.04 14.46
C GLN A 60 -5.65 7.83 15.20
N VAL A 61 -6.33 7.34 16.24
CA VAL A 61 -5.90 6.16 17.01
C VAL A 61 -6.41 4.86 16.36
N GLY A 62 -7.16 4.93 15.26
CA GLY A 62 -7.60 3.76 14.49
C GLY A 62 -8.82 3.02 15.08
N HIS A 63 -9.53 3.62 16.03
CA HIS A 63 -10.73 3.05 16.65
C HIS A 63 -11.98 3.32 15.78
N TYR A 64 -11.97 2.83 14.55
CA TYR A 64 -12.95 3.22 13.53
C TYR A 64 -14.41 2.94 13.91
N ASN A 65 -14.71 1.83 14.60
CA ASN A 65 -16.08 1.50 15.00
C ASN A 65 -16.66 2.50 16.01
N GLN A 66 -15.84 2.95 16.96
CA GLN A 66 -16.26 3.94 17.98
C GLN A 66 -16.42 5.33 17.35
N ALA A 67 -15.55 5.68 16.39
CA ALA A 67 -15.72 6.89 15.62
C ALA A 67 -17.01 6.84 14.78
N GLU A 68 -17.34 5.69 14.19
CA GLU A 68 -18.55 5.48 13.41
C GLU A 68 -19.82 5.69 14.25
N GLU A 69 -19.88 5.09 15.44
CA GLU A 69 -21.00 5.25 16.37
C GLU A 69 -21.20 6.73 16.74
N LEU A 70 -20.11 7.40 17.16
CA LEU A 70 -20.15 8.81 17.53
C LEU A 70 -20.61 9.70 16.36
N TYR A 71 -20.05 9.53 15.16
CA TYR A 71 -20.41 10.36 14.02
C TYR A 71 -21.84 10.11 13.52
N ASN A 72 -22.32 8.86 13.56
CA ASN A 72 -23.71 8.56 13.22
C ASN A 72 -24.70 9.19 14.21
N GLU A 73 -24.33 9.25 15.49
CA GLU A 73 -25.14 9.92 16.51
C GLU A 73 -25.12 11.44 16.39
N LEU A 74 -23.96 12.04 16.11
CA LEU A 74 -23.85 13.46 15.78
C LEU A 74 -24.70 13.80 14.55
N LEU A 75 -24.71 12.93 13.54
CA LEU A 75 -25.49 13.13 12.32
C LEU A 75 -27.00 13.19 12.62
N LYS A 76 -27.52 12.29 13.47
CA LYS A 76 -28.94 12.27 13.87
C LYS A 76 -29.38 13.55 14.58
N ASN A 77 -28.48 14.16 15.35
CA ASN A 77 -28.77 15.33 16.17
C ASN A 77 -28.35 16.67 15.53
N SER A 78 -27.72 16.62 14.36
CA SER A 78 -27.26 17.81 13.65
C SER A 78 -28.43 18.60 13.06
N SER A 79 -28.49 19.89 13.40
CA SER A 79 -29.48 20.82 12.85
C SER A 79 -28.92 21.76 11.78
N SER A 80 -27.58 21.79 11.63
CA SER A 80 -26.86 22.66 10.69
C SER A 80 -26.39 21.90 9.47
N ASP A 81 -26.58 22.48 8.28
CA ASP A 81 -26.03 21.95 7.03
C ASP A 81 -24.49 21.85 7.09
N SER A 82 -23.83 22.85 7.69
CA SER A 82 -22.38 22.84 7.85
C SER A 82 -21.90 21.67 8.72
N ASP A 83 -22.59 21.41 9.84
CA ASP A 83 -22.25 20.31 10.74
C ASP A 83 -22.49 18.96 10.04
N ARG A 84 -23.59 18.82 9.30
CA ARG A 84 -23.88 17.63 8.48
C ARG A 84 -22.80 17.37 7.44
N ALA A 85 -22.38 18.41 6.73
CA ALA A 85 -21.34 18.32 5.72
C ALA A 85 -20.01 17.88 6.33
N HIS A 86 -19.64 18.43 7.49
CA HIS A 86 -18.45 18.03 8.22
C HIS A 86 -18.51 16.58 8.69
N ILE A 87 -19.63 16.15 9.29
CA ILE A 87 -19.81 14.76 9.75
C ILE A 87 -19.71 13.78 8.59
N TYR A 88 -20.36 14.07 7.45
CA TYR A 88 -20.22 13.24 6.26
C TYR A 88 -18.78 13.20 5.75
N HIS A 89 -18.04 14.30 5.80
CA HIS A 89 -16.62 14.29 5.43
C HIS A 89 -15.82 13.33 6.33
N GLN A 90 -16.05 13.38 7.65
CA GLN A 90 -15.34 12.53 8.60
C GLN A 90 -15.71 11.05 8.47
N LEU A 91 -16.99 10.74 8.27
CA LEU A 91 -17.43 9.38 7.94
C LEU A 91 -16.77 8.88 6.65
N GLY A 92 -16.59 9.75 5.65
CA GLY A 92 -15.84 9.44 4.44
C GLY A 92 -14.38 9.07 4.74
N MET A 93 -13.67 9.89 5.53
CA MET A 93 -12.28 9.63 5.91
C MET A 93 -12.13 8.32 6.70
N MET A 94 -13.06 8.05 7.61
CA MET A 94 -13.11 6.81 8.37
C MET A 94 -13.27 5.59 7.45
N LYS A 95 -14.24 5.62 6.53
CA LYS A 95 -14.47 4.52 5.58
C LYS A 95 -13.27 4.30 4.67
N ASP A 96 -12.59 5.37 4.26
CA ASP A 96 -11.34 5.25 3.50
C ASP A 96 -10.25 4.55 4.32
N GLY A 97 -10.08 4.93 5.59
CA GLY A 97 -9.16 4.27 6.53
C GLY A 97 -9.49 2.79 6.82
N GLN A 98 -10.77 2.40 6.74
CA GLN A 98 -11.21 1.00 6.83
C GLN A 98 -11.02 0.22 5.51
N GLY A 99 -10.56 0.87 4.42
CA GLY A 99 -10.48 0.27 3.09
C GLY A 99 -11.83 0.19 2.36
N GLN A 100 -12.90 0.75 2.93
CA GLN A 100 -14.25 0.78 2.37
C GLN A 100 -14.42 1.96 1.40
N TYR A 101 -13.57 2.02 0.37
CA TYR A 101 -13.41 3.19 -0.49
C TYR A 101 -14.69 3.62 -1.23
N LYS A 102 -15.58 2.69 -1.60
CA LYS A 102 -16.85 3.02 -2.26
C LYS A 102 -17.81 3.77 -1.33
N GLU A 103 -17.88 3.32 -0.07
CA GLU A 103 -18.68 4.00 0.96
C GLU A 103 -18.08 5.35 1.30
N ALA A 104 -16.75 5.43 1.37
CA ALA A 104 -16.02 6.68 1.55
C ALA A 104 -16.41 7.73 0.51
N VAL A 105 -16.39 7.36 -0.78
CA VAL A 105 -16.84 8.23 -1.87
C VAL A 105 -18.28 8.67 -1.68
N SER A 106 -19.20 7.77 -1.31
CA SER A 106 -20.60 8.14 -1.09
C SER A 106 -20.77 9.19 0.01
N PHE A 107 -20.02 9.06 1.12
CA PHE A 107 -20.04 10.05 2.20
C PHE A 107 -19.40 11.37 1.78
N PHE A 108 -18.26 11.35 1.09
CA PHE A 108 -17.66 12.57 0.57
C PHE A 108 -18.55 13.27 -0.45
N GLU A 109 -19.29 12.55 -1.30
CA GLU A 109 -20.25 13.14 -2.25
C GLU A 109 -21.41 13.83 -1.53
N LYS A 110 -21.95 13.24 -0.45
CA LYS A 110 -22.96 13.89 0.40
C LYS A 110 -22.43 15.16 1.06
N SER A 111 -21.20 15.11 1.58
CA SER A 111 -20.51 16.27 2.15
C SER A 111 -20.34 17.38 1.11
N LEU A 112 -19.85 17.01 -0.08
CA LEU A 112 -19.61 17.90 -1.20
C LEU A 112 -20.91 18.56 -1.69
N GLU A 113 -22.02 17.82 -1.75
CA GLU A 113 -23.32 18.37 -2.15
C GLU A 113 -23.76 19.51 -1.22
N ILE A 114 -23.57 19.35 0.08
CA ILE A 114 -23.93 20.37 1.07
C ILE A 114 -22.95 21.54 1.01
N TYR A 115 -21.64 21.27 0.98
CA TYR A 115 -20.63 22.33 0.89
C TYR A 115 -20.80 23.19 -0.37
N ARG A 116 -21.16 22.61 -1.52
CA ARG A 116 -21.41 23.37 -2.74
C ARG A 116 -22.62 24.32 -2.65
N LYS A 117 -23.59 24.03 -1.78
CA LYS A 117 -24.77 24.88 -1.56
C LYS A 117 -24.52 25.96 -0.50
N THR A 118 -23.57 25.73 0.40
CA THR A 118 -23.41 26.54 1.63
C THR A 118 -22.14 27.37 1.65
N LEU A 119 -21.12 27.01 0.86
CA LEU A 119 -19.82 27.66 0.83
C LEU A 119 -19.54 28.32 -0.53
N PRO A 120 -18.69 29.36 -0.57
CA PRO A 120 -18.14 29.91 -1.81
C PRO A 120 -17.44 28.85 -2.67
N GLU A 121 -17.45 29.00 -3.99
CA GLU A 121 -16.86 28.03 -4.92
C GLU A 121 -15.34 27.82 -4.76
N ASP A 122 -14.64 28.80 -4.20
CA ASP A 122 -13.19 28.81 -3.96
C ASP A 122 -12.80 28.35 -2.54
N HIS A 123 -13.78 27.89 -1.75
CA HIS A 123 -13.57 27.51 -0.36
C HIS A 123 -12.70 26.25 -0.21
N SER A 124 -11.73 26.28 0.70
CA SER A 124 -10.74 25.21 0.91
C SER A 124 -11.37 23.84 1.22
N LEU A 125 -12.46 23.80 2.00
CA LEU A 125 -13.20 22.56 2.29
C LEU A 125 -13.72 21.84 1.04
N LEU A 126 -14.08 22.57 -0.02
CA LEU A 126 -14.45 21.95 -1.31
C LEU A 126 -13.22 21.30 -1.95
N ALA A 127 -12.08 22.00 -1.97
CA ALA A 127 -10.84 21.46 -2.51
C ALA A 127 -10.37 20.21 -1.75
N ASN A 128 -10.48 20.21 -0.42
CA ASN A 128 -10.13 19.07 0.42
C ASN A 128 -11.05 17.87 0.18
N THR A 129 -12.37 18.12 0.09
CA THR A 129 -13.34 17.05 -0.20
C THR A 129 -13.12 16.44 -1.58
N TYR A 130 -12.87 17.26 -2.61
CA TYR A 130 -12.49 16.75 -3.93
C TYR A 130 -11.18 15.96 -3.91
N SER A 131 -10.18 16.42 -3.16
CA SER A 131 -8.90 15.71 -3.01
C SER A 131 -9.10 14.33 -2.35
N ASN A 132 -9.95 14.24 -1.33
CA ASN A 132 -10.24 12.98 -0.63
C ASN A 132 -11.07 12.00 -1.49
N ILE A 133 -12.00 12.50 -2.31
CA ILE A 133 -12.66 11.69 -3.33
C ILE A 133 -11.63 11.15 -4.34
N GLY A 134 -10.71 11.99 -4.79
CA GLY A 134 -9.60 11.60 -5.67
C GLY A 134 -8.73 10.50 -5.04
N LEU A 135 -8.43 10.61 -3.75
CA LEU A 135 -7.68 9.60 -2.99
C LEU A 135 -8.42 8.26 -2.93
N ALA A 136 -9.71 8.28 -2.59
CA ALA A 136 -10.52 7.05 -2.54
C ALA A 136 -10.60 6.37 -3.92
N TYR A 137 -10.75 7.14 -5.02
CA TYR A 137 -10.72 6.57 -6.37
C TYR A 137 -9.34 6.02 -6.75
N LYS A 138 -8.25 6.67 -6.35
CA LYS A 138 -6.88 6.14 -6.53
C LYS A 138 -6.74 4.79 -5.81
N ASN A 139 -7.18 4.71 -4.55
CA ASN A 139 -7.11 3.48 -3.76
C ASN A 139 -7.96 2.33 -4.36
N MET A 140 -9.03 2.67 -5.09
CA MET A 140 -9.82 1.72 -5.90
C MET A 140 -9.18 1.33 -7.25
N GLY A 141 -8.04 1.93 -7.62
CA GLY A 141 -7.41 1.76 -8.93
C GLY A 141 -8.11 2.52 -10.07
N ASN A 142 -9.11 3.36 -9.78
CA ASN A 142 -9.76 4.19 -10.79
C ASN A 142 -9.00 5.50 -10.98
N TYR A 143 -7.84 5.39 -11.64
CA TYR A 143 -6.90 6.50 -11.83
C TYR A 143 -7.48 7.66 -12.64
N SER A 144 -8.34 7.39 -13.63
CA SER A 144 -8.95 8.45 -14.44
C SER A 144 -9.86 9.35 -13.60
N LYS A 145 -10.72 8.78 -12.76
CA LYS A 145 -11.55 9.57 -11.84
C LYS A 145 -10.69 10.27 -10.78
N ALA A 146 -9.66 9.60 -10.27
CA ALA A 146 -8.74 10.20 -9.30
C ALA A 146 -8.14 11.50 -9.84
N LEU A 147 -7.62 11.48 -11.07
CA LEU A 147 -7.08 12.66 -11.75
C LEU A 147 -8.13 13.76 -11.93
N GLU A 148 -9.34 13.42 -12.40
CA GLU A 148 -10.44 14.38 -12.58
C GLU A 148 -10.75 15.13 -11.27
N PHE A 149 -10.81 14.41 -10.16
CA PHE A 149 -11.10 14.98 -8.84
C PHE A 149 -9.94 15.80 -8.27
N TYR A 150 -8.69 15.38 -8.45
CA TYR A 150 -7.54 16.20 -8.08
C TYR A 150 -7.44 17.49 -8.91
N GLU A 151 -7.75 17.43 -10.21
CA GLU A 151 -7.79 18.62 -11.07
C GLU A 151 -8.87 19.60 -10.62
N LYS A 152 -10.06 19.12 -10.22
CA LYS A 152 -11.10 19.97 -9.62
C LYS A 152 -10.62 20.64 -8.34
N ALA A 153 -9.93 19.90 -7.47
CA ALA A 153 -9.36 20.46 -6.24
C ALA A 153 -8.32 21.56 -6.53
N ILE A 154 -7.43 21.34 -7.49
CA ILE A 154 -6.42 22.33 -7.90
C ILE A 154 -7.10 23.60 -8.44
N LYS A 155 -8.10 23.49 -9.32
CA LYS A 155 -8.83 24.65 -9.87
C LYS A 155 -9.49 25.52 -8.79
N ILE A 156 -9.90 24.92 -7.68
CA ILE A 156 -10.46 25.64 -6.54
C ILE A 156 -9.35 26.37 -5.79
N LYS A 157 -8.24 25.67 -5.50
CA LYS A 157 -7.06 26.26 -4.85
C LYS A 157 -6.48 27.43 -5.67
N GLU A 158 -6.47 27.34 -7.00
CA GLU A 158 -5.99 28.42 -7.90
C GLU A 158 -6.79 29.71 -7.77
N LYS A 159 -8.05 29.65 -7.33
CA LYS A 159 -8.89 30.84 -7.14
C LYS A 159 -8.59 31.58 -5.82
N SER A 160 -8.16 30.86 -4.77
CA SER A 160 -8.06 31.39 -3.41
C SER A 160 -6.63 31.41 -2.83
N LEU A 161 -5.68 30.67 -3.42
CA LEU A 161 -4.31 30.53 -2.93
C LEU A 161 -3.28 31.10 -3.91
N SER A 162 -2.13 31.52 -3.38
CA SER A 162 -1.01 31.96 -4.22
C SER A 162 -0.38 30.78 -4.97
N PRO A 163 0.18 30.95 -6.18
CA PRO A 163 0.75 29.83 -6.95
C PRO A 163 1.91 29.07 -6.28
N ASN A 164 2.52 29.61 -5.22
CA ASN A 164 3.58 28.94 -4.44
C ASN A 164 3.07 28.48 -3.07
N ASP A 165 1.76 28.38 -2.86
CA ASP A 165 1.18 27.90 -1.61
C ASP A 165 1.53 26.40 -1.39
N PRO A 166 2.03 26.01 -0.20
CA PRO A 166 2.34 24.62 0.13
C PRO A 166 1.18 23.63 -0.13
N ASP A 167 -0.07 24.08 -0.07
CA ASP A 167 -1.23 23.22 -0.33
C ASP A 167 -1.28 22.67 -1.77
N PHE A 168 -0.62 23.33 -2.73
CA PHE A 168 -0.47 22.80 -4.09
C PHE A 168 0.50 21.62 -4.14
N ALA A 169 1.52 21.60 -3.29
CA ALA A 169 2.55 20.56 -3.30
C ALA A 169 1.96 19.18 -3.01
N LEU A 170 1.02 19.08 -2.08
CA LEU A 170 0.31 17.83 -1.78
C LEU A 170 -0.54 17.37 -2.97
N SER A 171 -1.29 18.28 -3.60
CA SER A 171 -2.10 17.96 -4.77
C SER A 171 -1.26 17.45 -5.94
N TYR A 172 -0.14 18.11 -6.23
CA TYR A 172 0.78 17.65 -7.28
C TYR A 172 1.44 16.32 -6.94
N ASN A 173 1.83 16.08 -5.68
CA ASN A 173 2.32 14.77 -5.25
C ASN A 173 1.29 13.66 -5.47
N ASN A 174 0.01 13.90 -5.14
CA ASN A 174 -1.04 12.92 -5.34
C ASN A 174 -1.27 12.61 -6.83
N ILE A 175 -1.23 13.62 -7.70
CA ILE A 175 -1.32 13.44 -9.16
C ILE A 175 -0.09 12.66 -9.68
N GLY A 176 1.10 13.02 -9.22
CA GLY A 176 2.34 12.32 -9.56
C GLY A 176 2.28 10.84 -9.20
N GLU A 177 1.74 10.52 -8.01
CA GLU A 177 1.55 9.14 -7.56
C GLU A 177 0.56 8.38 -8.43
N VAL A 178 -0.55 8.99 -8.84
CA VAL A 178 -1.49 8.37 -9.78
C VAL A 178 -0.80 8.04 -11.10
N TYR A 179 -0.07 8.99 -11.70
CA TYR A 179 0.66 8.72 -12.94
C TYR A 179 1.74 7.64 -12.77
N ARG A 180 2.43 7.60 -11.61
CA ARG A 180 3.41 6.56 -11.30
C ARG A 180 2.75 5.18 -11.23
N GLN A 181 1.59 5.06 -10.59
CA GLN A 181 0.83 3.80 -10.52
C GLN A 181 0.29 3.36 -11.89
N MET A 182 0.01 4.31 -12.79
CA MET A 182 -0.33 4.03 -14.19
C MET A 182 0.88 3.65 -15.06
N GLY A 183 2.11 3.67 -14.50
CA GLY A 183 3.35 3.42 -15.25
C GLY A 183 3.82 4.61 -16.10
N ASN A 184 3.14 5.76 -16.04
CA ASN A 184 3.56 6.97 -16.74
C ASN A 184 4.56 7.78 -15.91
N TYR A 185 5.77 7.24 -15.78
CA TYR A 185 6.81 7.79 -14.91
C TYR A 185 7.28 9.20 -15.31
N SER A 186 7.27 9.54 -16.61
CA SER A 186 7.64 10.87 -17.09
C SER A 186 6.66 11.95 -16.61
N LYS A 187 5.34 11.69 -16.69
CA LYS A 187 4.35 12.62 -16.12
C LYS A 187 4.42 12.65 -14.60
N ALA A 188 4.66 11.50 -13.96
CA ALA A 188 4.83 11.47 -12.50
C ALA A 188 5.96 12.41 -12.04
N LEU A 189 7.12 12.36 -12.71
CA LEU A 189 8.25 13.24 -12.45
C LEU A 189 7.91 14.72 -12.66
N GLU A 190 7.17 15.08 -13.73
CA GLU A 190 6.73 16.46 -13.95
C GLU A 190 5.94 17.03 -12.77
N PHE A 191 5.00 16.24 -12.23
CA PHE A 191 4.18 16.66 -11.09
C PHE A 191 4.96 16.62 -9.76
N TYR A 192 5.84 15.65 -9.56
CA TYR A 192 6.73 15.64 -8.40
C TYR A 192 7.71 16.83 -8.39
N ASP A 193 8.25 17.22 -9.54
CA ASP A 193 9.13 18.39 -9.67
C ASP A 193 8.37 19.70 -9.39
N LYS A 194 7.11 19.82 -9.85
CA LYS A 194 6.22 20.95 -9.49
C LYS A 194 6.01 21.03 -7.98
N SER A 195 5.72 19.89 -7.33
CA SER A 195 5.57 19.82 -5.87
C SER A 195 6.85 20.22 -5.15
N LEU A 196 7.98 19.62 -5.54
CA LEU A 196 9.29 19.88 -4.94
C LEU A 196 9.67 21.37 -5.06
N THR A 197 9.46 21.98 -6.22
CA THR A 197 9.74 23.41 -6.45
C THR A 197 8.96 24.32 -5.49
N ILE A 198 7.71 23.98 -5.18
CA ILE A 198 6.89 24.74 -4.23
C ILE A 198 7.43 24.54 -2.80
N LEU A 199 7.75 23.31 -2.41
CA LEU A 199 8.27 23.00 -1.09
C LEU A 199 9.64 23.65 -0.85
N GLU A 200 10.54 23.65 -1.83
CA GLU A 200 11.88 24.27 -1.71
C GLU A 200 11.80 25.79 -1.50
N LYS A 201 10.76 26.45 -2.02
CA LYS A 201 10.53 27.89 -1.81
C LYS A 201 9.83 28.20 -0.49
N SER A 202 9.00 27.28 0.00
CA SER A 202 8.12 27.53 1.15
C SER A 202 8.63 26.95 2.47
N LEU A 203 9.55 25.99 2.43
CA LEU A 203 10.02 25.26 3.61
C LEU A 203 11.54 25.41 3.82
N PRO A 204 12.03 25.29 5.07
CA PRO A 204 13.46 25.21 5.34
C PRO A 204 14.13 24.01 4.65
N PRO A 205 15.43 24.09 4.28
CA PRO A 205 16.11 23.06 3.49
C PRO A 205 16.14 21.65 4.09
N ASN A 206 16.01 21.50 5.41
CA ASN A 206 15.99 20.20 6.09
C ASN A 206 14.58 19.79 6.54
N HIS A 207 13.51 20.35 5.94
CA HIS A 207 12.15 19.99 6.32
C HIS A 207 11.80 18.56 5.84
N PRO A 208 11.22 17.69 6.68
CA PRO A 208 10.87 16.30 6.33
C PRO A 208 10.01 16.14 5.06
N HIS A 209 9.17 17.13 4.72
CA HIS A 209 8.38 17.12 3.49
C HIS A 209 9.23 17.18 2.21
N LEU A 210 10.41 17.84 2.24
CA LEU A 210 11.34 17.81 1.11
C LEU A 210 11.89 16.41 0.88
N ALA A 211 12.23 15.71 1.96
CA ALA A 211 12.68 14.32 1.89
C ALA A 211 11.60 13.39 1.32
N ALA A 212 10.33 13.60 1.68
CA ALA A 212 9.22 12.84 1.10
C ALA A 212 9.12 13.04 -0.42
N SER A 213 9.24 14.29 -0.91
CA SER A 213 9.25 14.58 -2.35
C SER A 213 10.46 13.98 -3.06
N TYR A 214 11.66 14.07 -2.49
CA TYR A 214 12.84 13.40 -3.06
C TYR A 214 12.69 11.88 -3.10
N ASN A 215 12.08 11.26 -2.08
CA ASN A 215 11.77 9.82 -2.10
C ASN A 215 10.81 9.45 -3.24
N ASN A 216 9.76 10.25 -3.49
CA ASN A 216 8.82 9.99 -4.59
C ASN A 216 9.48 10.07 -5.97
N ILE A 217 10.37 11.05 -6.16
CA ILE A 217 11.17 11.20 -7.38
C ILE A 217 12.13 10.02 -7.53
N GLY A 218 12.83 9.63 -6.45
CA GLY A 218 13.70 8.46 -6.42
C GLY A 218 12.97 7.17 -6.79
N LEU A 219 11.73 7.00 -6.29
CA LEU A 219 10.88 5.86 -6.62
C LEU A 219 10.45 5.85 -8.09
N ALA A 220 10.11 7.00 -8.66
CA ALA A 220 9.80 7.10 -10.09
C ALA A 220 11.01 6.70 -10.95
N TYR A 221 12.21 7.20 -10.63
CA TYR A 221 13.43 6.81 -11.35
C TYR A 221 13.79 5.33 -11.17
N LYS A 222 13.59 4.75 -9.97
CA LYS A 222 13.77 3.32 -9.74
C LYS A 222 12.85 2.51 -10.65
N ASN A 223 11.58 2.87 -10.75
CA ASN A 223 10.60 2.18 -11.58
C ASN A 223 10.89 2.31 -13.08
N MET A 224 11.61 3.34 -13.51
CA MET A 224 12.15 3.48 -14.87
C MET A 224 13.43 2.67 -15.12
N GLY A 225 13.98 2.01 -14.09
CA GLY A 225 15.29 1.35 -14.16
C GLY A 225 16.49 2.31 -14.11
N ASN A 226 16.28 3.62 -13.90
CA ASN A 226 17.36 4.59 -13.75
C ASN A 226 17.87 4.61 -12.31
N TYR A 227 18.59 3.54 -11.94
CA TYR A 227 19.05 3.32 -10.58
C TYR A 227 20.03 4.38 -10.08
N SER A 228 20.85 4.97 -10.96
CA SER A 228 21.78 6.05 -10.57
C SER A 228 21.04 7.29 -10.09
N LYS A 229 20.02 7.74 -10.83
CA LYS A 229 19.21 8.89 -10.39
C LYS A 229 18.36 8.54 -9.16
N ALA A 230 17.84 7.32 -9.09
CA ALA A 230 17.10 6.86 -7.90
C ALA A 230 17.95 6.99 -6.63
N LEU A 231 19.19 6.51 -6.66
CA LEU A 231 20.14 6.64 -5.53
C LEU A 231 20.45 8.09 -5.19
N GLU A 232 20.65 8.96 -6.18
CA GLU A 232 20.90 10.40 -5.94
C GLU A 232 19.77 11.03 -5.13
N PHE A 233 18.51 10.80 -5.53
CA PHE A 233 17.35 11.37 -4.86
C PHE A 233 17.07 10.71 -3.50
N TYR A 234 17.24 9.40 -3.37
CA TYR A 234 17.12 8.74 -2.07
C TYR A 234 18.20 9.19 -1.07
N ASP A 235 19.43 9.44 -1.53
CA ASP A 235 20.50 9.98 -0.68
C ASP A 235 20.20 11.41 -0.20
N LYS A 236 19.63 12.27 -1.06
CA LYS A 236 19.13 13.60 -0.65
C LYS A 236 18.05 13.48 0.42
N ALA A 237 17.08 12.59 0.25
CA ALA A 237 16.02 12.34 1.22
C ALA A 237 16.58 11.84 2.56
N LEU A 238 17.47 10.86 2.51
CA LEU A 238 18.11 10.27 3.69
C LEU A 238 18.87 11.33 4.49
N LYS A 239 19.70 12.17 3.83
CA LYS A 239 20.45 13.26 4.49
C LYS A 239 19.56 14.26 5.21
N ILE A 240 18.38 14.55 4.67
CA ILE A 240 17.40 15.42 5.33
C ILE A 240 16.81 14.73 6.56
N TYR A 241 16.40 13.46 6.43
CA TYR A 241 15.86 12.71 7.57
C TYR A 241 16.88 12.50 8.68
N GLU A 242 18.15 12.22 8.37
CA GLU A 242 19.22 12.08 9.36
C GLU A 242 19.45 13.36 10.18
N LYS A 243 19.18 14.54 9.58
CA LYS A 243 19.30 15.83 10.26
C LYS A 243 18.04 16.26 11.01
N SER A 244 16.87 15.82 10.56
CA SER A 244 15.58 16.34 11.03
C SER A 244 14.82 15.39 11.95
N LEU A 245 15.20 14.10 12.00
CA LEU A 245 14.50 13.07 12.75
C LEU A 245 15.40 12.41 13.80
N PRO A 246 14.83 11.83 14.87
CA PRO A 246 15.58 11.01 15.81
C PRO A 246 16.25 9.80 15.12
N PRO A 247 17.40 9.30 15.63
CA PRO A 247 18.19 8.24 14.96
C PRO A 247 17.45 6.91 14.71
N ASN A 248 16.42 6.59 15.49
CA ASN A 248 15.62 5.37 15.31
C ASN A 248 14.23 5.68 14.71
N HIS A 249 14.05 6.79 14.00
CA HIS A 249 12.75 7.11 13.41
C HIS A 249 12.43 6.16 12.24
N PRO A 250 11.22 5.58 12.15
CA PRO A 250 10.83 4.63 11.10
C PRO A 250 11.08 5.11 9.66
N LEU A 251 10.93 6.42 9.39
CA LEU A 251 11.23 7.00 8.07
C LEU A 251 12.71 6.84 7.63
N LEU A 252 13.66 6.80 8.56
CA LEU A 252 15.06 6.50 8.23
C LEU A 252 15.20 5.05 7.74
N ALA A 253 14.50 4.11 8.39
CA ALA A 253 14.47 2.72 7.95
C ALA A 253 13.82 2.58 6.57
N THR A 254 12.74 3.31 6.29
CA THR A 254 12.13 3.35 4.96
C THR A 254 13.11 3.83 3.89
N SER A 255 13.87 4.90 4.16
CA SER A 255 14.90 5.40 3.24
C SER A 255 16.02 4.38 3.00
N TYR A 256 16.53 3.73 4.06
CA TYR A 256 17.53 2.68 3.90
C TYR A 256 16.99 1.47 3.11
N ASN A 257 15.74 1.05 3.36
CA ASN A 257 15.08 0.01 2.58
C ASN A 257 14.96 0.39 1.09
N ASN A 258 14.59 1.63 0.78
CA ASN A 258 14.50 2.08 -0.61
C ASN A 258 15.85 2.03 -1.33
N ILE A 259 16.93 2.43 -0.66
CA ILE A 259 18.30 2.33 -1.19
C ILE A 259 18.73 0.87 -1.35
N GLY A 260 18.43 0.02 -0.36
CA GLY A 260 18.68 -1.42 -0.42
C GLY A 260 18.01 -2.09 -1.62
N ASN A 261 16.74 -1.75 -1.89
CA ASN A 261 16.01 -2.23 -3.07
C ASN A 261 16.67 -1.82 -4.39
N VAL A 262 17.23 -0.61 -4.47
CA VAL A 262 17.94 -0.18 -5.69
C VAL A 262 19.21 -1.01 -5.88
N TYR A 263 19.98 -1.26 -4.82
CA TYR A 263 21.17 -2.10 -4.92
C TYR A 263 20.87 -3.56 -5.24
N ASP A 264 19.79 -4.12 -4.68
CA ASP A 264 19.33 -5.47 -5.01
C ASP A 264 18.96 -5.60 -6.49
N ASN A 265 18.19 -4.64 -7.03
CA ASN A 265 17.84 -4.58 -8.45
C ASN A 265 19.06 -4.40 -9.38
N MET A 266 20.15 -3.82 -8.88
CA MET A 266 21.43 -3.71 -9.60
C MET A 266 22.29 -4.98 -9.50
N GLY A 267 21.87 -6.00 -8.75
CA GLY A 267 22.66 -7.19 -8.44
C GLY A 267 23.77 -6.96 -7.42
N ASN A 268 23.80 -5.79 -6.76
CA ASN A 268 24.78 -5.49 -5.70
C ASN A 268 24.27 -5.96 -4.34
N TYR A 269 24.16 -7.27 -4.19
CA TYR A 269 23.54 -7.93 -3.05
C TYR A 269 24.20 -7.59 -1.70
N LEU A 270 25.53 -7.43 -1.66
CA LEU A 270 26.24 -7.09 -0.43
C LEU A 270 25.88 -5.68 0.07
N LYS A 271 25.79 -4.69 -0.83
CA LYS A 271 25.32 -3.35 -0.46
C LYS A 271 23.85 -3.37 -0.08
N ALA A 272 23.02 -4.12 -0.80
CA ALA A 272 21.60 -4.27 -0.46
C ALA A 272 21.43 -4.77 0.99
N LEU A 273 22.15 -5.83 1.37
CA LEU A 273 22.15 -6.37 2.74
C LEU A 273 22.63 -5.35 3.78
N GLU A 274 23.66 -4.56 3.49
CA GLU A 274 24.13 -3.50 4.40
C GLU A 274 23.02 -2.49 4.72
N PHE A 275 22.30 -2.03 3.69
CA PHE A 275 21.21 -1.07 3.85
C PHE A 275 19.98 -1.69 4.50
N TYR A 276 19.61 -2.92 4.14
CA TYR A 276 18.51 -3.63 4.80
C TYR A 276 18.79 -3.93 6.27
N ASP A 277 20.03 -4.26 6.64
CA ASP A 277 20.42 -4.46 8.04
C ASP A 277 20.32 -3.16 8.86
N LYS A 278 20.69 -2.01 8.28
CA LYS A 278 20.47 -0.69 8.91
C LYS A 278 18.98 -0.41 9.13
N ALA A 279 18.14 -0.67 8.13
CA ALA A 279 16.70 -0.50 8.23
C ALA A 279 16.09 -1.40 9.31
N LEU A 280 16.44 -2.69 9.29
CA LEU A 280 15.97 -3.69 10.24
C LEU A 280 16.32 -3.29 11.68
N LYS A 281 17.56 -2.88 11.95
CA LYS A 281 17.99 -2.43 13.29
C LYS A 281 17.19 -1.24 13.83
N ILE A 282 16.76 -0.33 12.95
CA ILE A 282 15.91 0.80 13.34
C ILE A 282 14.50 0.31 13.65
N TYR A 283 13.92 -0.52 12.79
CA TYR A 283 12.58 -1.07 13.01
C TYR A 283 12.49 -1.93 14.27
N GLU A 284 13.49 -2.77 14.56
CA GLU A 284 13.54 -3.60 15.78
C GLU A 284 13.55 -2.76 17.06
N LYS A 285 14.05 -1.52 17.00
CA LYS A 285 14.08 -0.58 18.13
C LYS A 285 12.85 0.31 18.22
N SER A 286 12.17 0.57 17.11
CA SER A 286 11.14 1.62 17.01
C SER A 286 9.72 1.07 16.87
N LEU A 287 9.56 -0.19 16.47
CA LEU A 287 8.27 -0.81 16.20
C LEU A 287 7.98 -1.97 17.16
N PRO A 288 6.70 -2.29 17.40
CA PRO A 288 6.32 -3.51 18.11
C PRO A 288 6.87 -4.78 17.42
N PRO A 289 7.17 -5.86 18.16
CA PRO A 289 7.79 -7.07 17.59
C PRO A 289 7.01 -7.75 16.46
N ASN A 290 5.68 -7.54 16.41
CA ASN A 290 4.82 -8.12 15.37
C ASN A 290 4.42 -7.09 14.29
N HIS A 291 5.15 -5.98 14.15
CA HIS A 291 4.80 -4.97 13.15
C HIS A 291 5.08 -5.46 11.72
N PRO A 292 4.17 -5.26 10.74
CA PRO A 292 4.36 -5.72 9.36
C PRO A 292 5.67 -5.24 8.70
N ASP A 293 6.13 -4.03 8.96
CA ASP A 293 7.39 -3.50 8.42
C ASP A 293 8.64 -4.33 8.80
N LEU A 294 8.63 -4.98 9.97
CA LEU A 294 9.69 -5.93 10.35
C LEU A 294 9.65 -7.17 9.45
N ALA A 295 8.45 -7.69 9.18
CA ALA A 295 8.27 -8.81 8.26
C ALA A 295 8.73 -8.45 6.84
N THR A 296 8.36 -7.27 6.33
CA THR A 296 8.85 -6.77 5.03
C THR A 296 10.37 -6.70 4.99
N SER A 297 11.02 -6.21 6.05
CA SER A 297 12.48 -6.12 6.10
C SER A 297 13.15 -7.50 6.08
N TYR A 298 12.63 -8.47 6.85
CA TYR A 298 13.12 -9.85 6.78
C TYR A 298 12.86 -10.48 5.41
N ASN A 299 11.70 -10.22 4.80
CA ASN A 299 11.39 -10.72 3.45
C ASN A 299 12.36 -10.17 2.40
N ASN A 300 12.72 -8.89 2.44
CA ASN A 300 13.67 -8.29 1.51
C ASN A 300 15.07 -8.90 1.67
N ILE A 301 15.52 -9.12 2.92
CA ILE A 301 16.79 -9.80 3.19
C ILE A 301 16.75 -11.25 2.69
N GLY A 302 15.63 -11.94 2.88
CA GLY A 302 15.38 -13.28 2.33
C GLY A 302 15.53 -13.31 0.81
N GLY A 303 14.90 -12.35 0.11
CA GLY A 303 14.99 -12.20 -1.35
C GLY A 303 16.41 -12.00 -1.85
N VAL A 304 17.21 -11.19 -1.16
CA VAL A 304 18.63 -11.03 -1.52
C VAL A 304 19.38 -12.35 -1.38
N TYR A 305 19.14 -13.13 -0.33
CA TYR A 305 19.77 -14.45 -0.18
C TYR A 305 19.29 -15.45 -1.23
N THR A 306 18.01 -15.40 -1.64
CA THR A 306 17.49 -16.17 -2.78
C THR A 306 18.27 -15.82 -4.06
N ASN A 307 18.44 -14.52 -4.35
CA ASN A 307 19.16 -14.03 -5.52
C ASN A 307 20.64 -14.44 -5.52
N MET A 308 21.24 -14.55 -4.33
CA MET A 308 22.61 -15.07 -4.15
C MET A 308 22.71 -16.61 -4.21
N GLY A 309 21.60 -17.33 -4.36
CA GLY A 309 21.55 -18.79 -4.33
C GLY A 309 21.72 -19.42 -2.94
N ASN A 310 21.66 -18.62 -1.87
CA ASN A 310 21.74 -19.11 -0.49
C ASN A 310 20.33 -19.37 0.07
N TYR A 311 19.67 -20.39 -0.47
CA TYR A 311 18.28 -20.72 -0.17
C TYR A 311 18.04 -21.08 1.30
N SER A 312 19.02 -21.72 1.98
CA SER A 312 18.89 -22.03 3.40
C SER A 312 18.83 -20.78 4.28
N LYS A 313 19.67 -19.77 3.97
CA LYS A 313 19.62 -18.50 4.69
C LYS A 313 18.39 -17.68 4.32
N ALA A 314 17.95 -17.73 3.07
CA ALA A 314 16.69 -17.12 2.65
C ALA A 314 15.50 -17.66 3.46
N LEU A 315 15.40 -18.99 3.63
CA LEU A 315 14.39 -19.64 4.45
C LEU A 315 14.38 -19.15 5.90
N GLU A 316 15.54 -18.98 6.54
CA GLU A 316 15.60 -18.45 7.92
C GLU A 316 14.94 -17.07 8.05
N PHE A 317 15.13 -16.21 7.05
CA PHE A 317 14.56 -14.87 7.03
C PHE A 317 13.08 -14.87 6.64
N TYR A 318 12.67 -15.67 5.65
CA TYR A 318 11.26 -15.82 5.32
C TYR A 318 10.45 -16.43 6.47
N ASP A 319 10.99 -17.39 7.21
CA ASP A 319 10.35 -17.96 8.41
C ASP A 319 10.15 -16.90 9.52
N LYS A 320 11.11 -15.99 9.70
CA LYS A 320 10.96 -14.87 10.65
C LYS A 320 9.84 -13.91 10.20
N SER A 321 9.81 -13.57 8.91
CA SER A 321 8.75 -12.75 8.31
C SER A 321 7.37 -13.40 8.51
N LEU A 322 7.23 -14.68 8.15
CA LEU A 322 5.99 -15.42 8.27
C LEU A 322 5.47 -15.45 9.71
N LYS A 323 6.33 -15.74 10.71
CA LYS A 323 5.94 -15.77 12.12
C LYS A 323 5.42 -14.43 12.64
N ILE A 324 5.93 -13.33 12.12
CA ILE A 324 5.42 -11.99 12.45
C ILE A 324 4.03 -11.79 11.84
N LEU A 325 3.88 -12.10 10.55
CA LEU A 325 2.62 -11.92 9.84
C LEU A 325 1.51 -12.82 10.39
N GLU A 326 1.81 -14.06 10.78
CA GLU A 326 0.84 -14.99 11.39
C GLU A 326 0.26 -14.45 12.71
N LYS A 327 1.02 -13.63 13.44
CA LYS A 327 0.57 -12.97 14.67
C LYS A 327 -0.14 -11.65 14.41
N ALA A 328 0.22 -10.95 13.33
CA ALA A 328 -0.24 -9.60 13.03
C ALA A 328 -1.52 -9.57 12.19
N LEU A 329 -1.76 -10.61 11.39
CA LEU A 329 -2.79 -10.61 10.35
C LEU A 329 -3.84 -11.72 10.58
N SER A 330 -4.99 -11.57 9.94
CA SER A 330 -6.00 -12.62 9.94
C SER A 330 -5.50 -13.85 9.16
N PRO A 331 -5.93 -15.08 9.50
CA PRO A 331 -5.41 -16.31 8.89
C PRO A 331 -5.58 -16.41 7.36
N ASN A 332 -6.51 -15.65 6.77
CA ASN A 332 -6.76 -15.64 5.33
C ASN A 332 -6.21 -14.37 4.65
N HIS A 333 -5.29 -13.64 5.28
CA HIS A 333 -4.76 -12.41 4.70
C HIS A 333 -3.83 -12.73 3.50
N PRO A 334 -3.96 -12.07 2.33
CA PRO A 334 -3.14 -12.35 1.15
C PRO A 334 -1.62 -12.25 1.36
N LEU A 335 -1.13 -11.38 2.26
CA LEU A 335 0.29 -11.32 2.62
C LEU A 335 0.85 -12.61 3.25
N LEU A 336 0.02 -13.39 3.95
CA LEU A 336 0.42 -14.71 4.45
C LEU A 336 0.62 -15.68 3.28
N ALA A 337 -0.27 -15.64 2.29
CA ALA A 337 -0.13 -16.44 1.09
C ALA A 337 1.16 -16.12 0.34
N ALA A 338 1.47 -14.83 0.14
CA ALA A 338 2.74 -14.41 -0.48
C ALA A 338 3.97 -14.96 0.27
N SER A 339 3.94 -14.95 1.60
CA SER A 339 5.03 -15.48 2.43
C SER A 339 5.19 -17.00 2.29
N TYR A 340 4.09 -17.75 2.31
CA TYR A 340 4.11 -19.19 2.02
C TYR A 340 4.59 -19.48 0.59
N ASN A 341 4.23 -18.64 -0.39
CA ASN A 341 4.69 -18.76 -1.77
C ASN A 341 6.23 -18.60 -1.85
N ASN A 342 6.80 -17.61 -1.18
CA ASN A 342 8.26 -17.40 -1.14
C ASN A 342 8.98 -18.62 -0.53
N ILE A 343 8.49 -19.14 0.59
CA ILE A 343 9.04 -20.35 1.24
C ILE A 343 8.92 -21.58 0.32
N GLY A 344 7.79 -21.73 -0.38
CA GLY A 344 7.59 -22.79 -1.38
C GLY A 344 8.58 -22.69 -2.54
N GLY A 345 8.89 -21.46 -2.99
CA GLY A 345 9.91 -21.16 -3.98
C GLY A 345 11.30 -21.62 -3.55
N GLU A 346 11.70 -21.31 -2.32
CA GLU A 346 12.99 -21.74 -1.78
C GLU A 346 13.10 -23.27 -1.71
N TYR A 347 12.07 -23.96 -1.25
CA TYR A 347 12.06 -25.42 -1.25
C TYR A 347 12.09 -26.01 -2.65
N THR A 348 11.49 -25.34 -3.65
CA THR A 348 11.58 -25.73 -5.06
C THR A 348 13.02 -25.63 -5.55
N ASN A 349 13.69 -24.51 -5.29
CA ASN A 349 15.10 -24.28 -5.66
C ASN A 349 16.05 -25.30 -5.01
N MET A 350 15.73 -25.75 -3.80
CA MET A 350 16.48 -26.79 -3.09
C MET A 350 16.13 -28.23 -3.55
N GLY A 351 15.19 -28.40 -4.49
CA GLY A 351 14.72 -29.71 -4.94
C GLY A 351 13.83 -30.46 -3.94
N ASN A 352 13.40 -29.82 -2.85
CA ASN A 352 12.48 -30.42 -1.89
C ASN A 352 11.02 -30.18 -2.30
N TYR A 353 10.62 -30.83 -3.38
CA TYR A 353 9.33 -30.63 -4.02
C TYR A 353 8.14 -30.97 -3.11
N SER A 354 8.28 -31.94 -2.20
CA SER A 354 7.22 -32.28 -1.24
C SER A 354 6.91 -31.12 -0.29
N LYS A 355 7.95 -30.48 0.26
CA LYS A 355 7.74 -29.30 1.12
C LYS A 355 7.26 -28.10 0.31
N ALA A 356 7.79 -27.91 -0.90
CA ALA A 356 7.34 -26.84 -1.78
C ALA A 356 5.81 -26.91 -2.01
N LEU A 357 5.29 -28.09 -2.37
CA LEU A 357 3.86 -28.31 -2.55
C LEU A 357 3.04 -28.04 -1.27
N GLU A 358 3.54 -28.45 -0.09
CA GLU A 358 2.85 -28.16 1.17
C GLU A 358 2.65 -26.65 1.39
N PHE A 359 3.70 -25.85 1.13
CA PHE A 359 3.66 -24.40 1.29
C PHE A 359 2.84 -23.71 0.20
N TYR A 360 2.97 -24.15 -1.06
CA TYR A 360 2.14 -23.63 -2.15
C TYR A 360 0.65 -23.96 -1.94
N ASP A 361 0.30 -25.13 -1.43
CA ASP A 361 -1.09 -25.49 -1.11
C ASP A 361 -1.65 -24.63 0.01
N LYS A 362 -0.85 -24.27 1.03
CA LYS A 362 -1.27 -23.32 2.08
C LYS A 362 -1.53 -21.93 1.50
N SER A 363 -0.63 -21.44 0.64
CA SER A 363 -0.81 -20.17 -0.08
C SER A 363 -2.10 -20.17 -0.89
N LEU A 364 -2.29 -21.20 -1.73
CA LEU A 364 -3.45 -21.31 -2.61
C LEU A 364 -4.77 -21.33 -1.83
N LYS A 365 -4.86 -22.11 -0.74
CA LYS A 365 -6.06 -22.17 0.11
C LYS A 365 -6.44 -20.82 0.74
N ILE A 366 -5.45 -19.99 1.06
CA ILE A 366 -5.69 -18.64 1.56
C ILE A 366 -6.24 -17.76 0.44
N LEU A 367 -5.61 -17.76 -0.72
CA LEU A 367 -6.02 -16.95 -1.87
C LEU A 367 -7.41 -17.33 -2.38
N GLU A 368 -7.75 -18.62 -2.44
CA GLU A 368 -9.08 -19.10 -2.85
C GLU A 368 -10.21 -18.59 -1.94
N LYS A 369 -9.91 -18.32 -0.66
CA LYS A 369 -10.86 -17.76 0.29
C LYS A 369 -10.89 -16.22 0.27
N ALA A 370 -9.75 -15.60 0.01
CA ALA A 370 -9.57 -14.16 0.13
C ALA A 370 -9.89 -13.39 -1.15
N LEU A 371 -9.78 -14.03 -2.31
CA LEU A 371 -9.80 -13.37 -3.62
C LEU A 371 -10.88 -13.96 -4.54
N PRO A 372 -11.39 -13.18 -5.51
CA PRO A 372 -12.26 -13.69 -6.57
C PRO A 372 -11.58 -14.81 -7.38
N PRO A 373 -12.33 -15.79 -7.92
CA PRO A 373 -11.77 -16.94 -8.64
C PRO A 373 -10.90 -16.60 -9.87
N ASN A 374 -11.06 -15.40 -10.44
CA ASN A 374 -10.31 -14.93 -11.59
C ASN A 374 -9.15 -13.97 -11.22
N HIS A 375 -8.75 -13.92 -9.94
CA HIS A 375 -7.68 -13.04 -9.51
C HIS A 375 -6.30 -13.54 -10.00
N PRO A 376 -5.43 -12.66 -10.56
CA PRO A 376 -4.11 -13.05 -11.07
C PRO A 376 -3.22 -13.83 -10.08
N ASP A 377 -3.26 -13.51 -8.78
CA ASP A 377 -2.49 -14.21 -7.75
C ASP A 377 -2.81 -15.72 -7.64
N LEU A 378 -4.05 -16.12 -7.94
CA LEU A 378 -4.43 -17.54 -8.03
C LEU A 378 -3.72 -18.21 -9.21
N ALA A 379 -3.63 -17.52 -10.35
CA ALA A 379 -2.92 -18.03 -11.52
C ALA A 379 -1.43 -18.24 -11.24
N THR A 380 -0.80 -17.29 -10.54
CA THR A 380 0.61 -17.42 -10.13
C THR A 380 0.81 -18.63 -9.21
N SER A 381 -0.10 -18.86 -8.26
CA SER A 381 -0.03 -20.01 -7.36
C SER A 381 -0.19 -21.34 -8.11
N TYR A 382 -1.17 -21.44 -9.02
CA TYR A 382 -1.32 -22.63 -9.86
C TYR A 382 -0.10 -22.85 -10.76
N ASN A 383 0.46 -21.79 -11.35
CA ASN A 383 1.67 -21.88 -12.17
C ASN A 383 2.87 -22.42 -11.38
N ASN A 384 3.07 -21.94 -10.15
CA ASN A 384 4.16 -22.42 -9.29
C ASN A 384 4.00 -23.89 -8.94
N ILE A 385 2.78 -24.33 -8.59
CA ILE A 385 2.47 -25.74 -8.33
C ILE A 385 2.71 -26.59 -9.58
N GLY A 386 2.29 -26.11 -10.76
CA GLY A 386 2.55 -26.76 -12.04
C GLY A 386 4.04 -26.94 -12.30
N GLY A 387 4.84 -25.88 -12.08
CA GLY A 387 6.30 -25.93 -12.21
C GLY A 387 6.96 -26.95 -11.27
N VAL A 388 6.45 -27.11 -10.05
CA VAL A 388 6.94 -28.16 -9.14
C VAL A 388 6.64 -29.55 -9.70
N TYR A 389 5.44 -29.79 -10.23
CA TYR A 389 5.12 -31.08 -10.84
C TYR A 389 5.95 -31.37 -12.09
N ASP A 390 6.27 -30.35 -12.91
CA ASP A 390 7.19 -30.49 -14.04
C ASP A 390 8.59 -30.90 -13.57
N ASN A 391 9.12 -30.25 -12.52
CA ASN A 391 10.41 -30.58 -11.94
C ASN A 391 10.45 -32.00 -11.31
N MET A 392 9.29 -32.52 -10.89
CA MET A 392 9.12 -33.90 -10.44
C MET A 392 8.96 -34.91 -11.60
N GLY A 393 8.86 -34.45 -12.85
CA GLY A 393 8.57 -35.28 -14.03
C GLY A 393 7.09 -35.68 -14.19
N ASN A 394 6.18 -35.14 -13.37
CA ASN A 394 4.75 -35.37 -13.49
C ASN A 394 4.09 -34.33 -14.41
N HIS A 395 4.46 -34.36 -15.68
CA HIS A 395 4.04 -33.38 -16.68
C HIS A 395 2.53 -33.37 -16.92
N SER A 396 1.83 -34.51 -16.76
CA SER A 396 0.36 -34.54 -16.88
C SER A 396 -0.30 -33.70 -15.80
N LYS A 397 0.16 -33.81 -14.55
CA LYS A 397 -0.36 -33.00 -13.45
C LYS A 397 0.08 -31.53 -13.57
N ALA A 398 1.30 -31.29 -14.06
CA ALA A 398 1.76 -29.94 -14.36
C ALA A 398 0.84 -29.23 -15.36
N LEU A 399 0.47 -29.90 -16.46
CA LEU A 399 -0.48 -29.38 -17.45
C LEU A 399 -1.83 -28.99 -16.82
N GLU A 400 -2.40 -29.81 -15.94
CA GLU A 400 -3.66 -29.48 -15.26
C GLU A 400 -3.60 -28.15 -14.49
N PHE A 401 -2.45 -27.88 -13.85
CA PHE A 401 -2.24 -26.65 -13.07
C PHE A 401 -1.89 -25.47 -13.97
N HIS A 402 -1.06 -25.66 -14.98
CA HIS A 402 -0.73 -24.61 -15.95
C HIS A 402 -1.95 -24.17 -16.76
N ASP A 403 -2.83 -25.11 -17.15
CA ASP A 403 -4.09 -24.80 -17.84
C ASP A 403 -5.04 -23.98 -16.96
N LYS A 404 -5.13 -24.28 -15.65
CA LYS A 404 -5.89 -23.46 -14.70
C LYS A 404 -5.33 -22.05 -14.59
N SER A 405 -4.00 -21.92 -14.53
CA SER A 405 -3.33 -20.62 -14.50
C SER A 405 -3.60 -19.81 -15.78
N LEU A 406 -3.44 -20.42 -16.94
CA LEU A 406 -3.68 -19.78 -18.24
C LEU A 406 -5.12 -19.28 -18.33
N LYS A 407 -6.11 -20.12 -17.98
CA LYS A 407 -7.52 -19.76 -18.04
C LYS A 407 -7.85 -18.54 -17.17
N ILE A 408 -7.26 -18.44 -15.98
CA ILE A 408 -7.43 -17.25 -15.13
C ILE A 408 -6.81 -16.03 -15.79
N ARG A 409 -5.58 -16.13 -16.28
CA ARG A 409 -4.87 -15.03 -16.94
C ARG A 409 -5.59 -14.54 -18.19
N GLU A 410 -6.13 -15.43 -19.02
CA GLU A 410 -6.90 -15.07 -20.22
C GLU A 410 -8.15 -14.26 -19.90
N THR A 411 -8.79 -14.51 -18.75
CA THR A 411 -9.97 -13.77 -18.31
C THR A 411 -9.65 -12.46 -17.59
N SER A 412 -8.46 -12.31 -17.03
CA SER A 412 -8.10 -11.21 -16.12
C SER A 412 -7.11 -10.21 -16.73
N LEU A 413 -6.34 -10.61 -17.74
CA LEU A 413 -5.29 -9.80 -18.34
C LEU A 413 -5.61 -9.41 -19.79
N PRO A 414 -5.07 -8.29 -20.29
CA PRO A 414 -5.15 -7.94 -21.70
C PRO A 414 -4.52 -9.02 -22.60
N PRO A 415 -4.99 -9.20 -23.85
CA PRO A 415 -4.56 -10.31 -24.72
C PRO A 415 -3.06 -10.42 -25.02
N ASN A 416 -2.29 -9.33 -24.87
CA ASN A 416 -0.85 -9.32 -25.10
C ASN A 416 -0.05 -9.15 -23.80
N HIS A 417 -0.61 -9.49 -22.64
CA HIS A 417 0.12 -9.37 -21.39
C HIS A 417 1.25 -10.42 -21.31
N PRO A 418 2.48 -10.06 -20.89
CA PRO A 418 3.62 -11.00 -20.81
C PRO A 418 3.33 -12.28 -20.01
N ASP A 419 2.59 -12.19 -18.91
CA ASP A 419 2.19 -13.37 -18.11
C ASP A 419 1.42 -14.44 -18.90
N LEU A 420 0.68 -14.07 -19.96
CA LEU A 420 0.03 -15.04 -20.84
C LEU A 420 1.07 -15.82 -21.65
N ALA A 421 2.13 -15.15 -22.11
CA ALA A 421 3.23 -15.81 -22.81
C ALA A 421 3.99 -16.77 -21.89
N ILE A 422 4.24 -16.38 -20.63
CA ILE A 422 4.85 -17.25 -19.62
C ILE A 422 4.01 -18.52 -19.41
N SER A 423 2.69 -18.38 -19.25
CA SER A 423 1.80 -19.54 -19.12
C SER A 423 1.84 -20.45 -20.36
N CYS A 424 1.78 -19.87 -21.56
CA CYS A 424 1.90 -20.62 -22.81
C CYS A 424 3.24 -21.36 -22.91
N ASN A 425 4.36 -20.72 -22.55
CA ASN A 425 5.67 -21.36 -22.54
C ASN A 425 5.74 -22.53 -21.56
N ASN A 426 5.18 -22.40 -20.35
CA ASN A 426 5.17 -23.49 -19.37
C ASN A 426 4.33 -24.68 -19.85
N ILE A 427 3.19 -24.42 -20.49
CA ILE A 427 2.37 -25.48 -21.11
C ILE A 427 3.12 -26.13 -22.29
N GLY A 428 3.78 -25.32 -23.11
CA GLY A 428 4.61 -25.80 -24.23
C GLY A 428 5.73 -26.71 -23.74
N LEU A 429 6.42 -26.33 -22.66
CA LEU A 429 7.46 -27.12 -22.02
C LEU A 429 6.93 -28.45 -21.49
N ALA A 430 5.79 -28.43 -20.81
CA ALA A 430 5.17 -29.65 -20.31
C ALA A 430 4.78 -30.61 -21.46
N TYR A 431 4.21 -30.09 -22.57
CA TYR A 431 3.93 -30.91 -23.75
C TYR A 431 5.19 -31.45 -24.44
N ASN A 432 6.26 -30.66 -24.49
CA ASN A 432 7.55 -31.08 -25.03
C ASN A 432 8.12 -32.25 -24.22
N ASN A 433 8.06 -32.16 -22.89
CA ASN A 433 8.55 -33.21 -21.99
C ASN A 433 7.71 -34.51 -22.06
N ILE A 434 6.42 -34.41 -22.41
CA ILE A 434 5.55 -35.58 -22.68
C ILE A 434 5.84 -36.18 -24.08
N GLY A 435 6.57 -35.47 -24.94
CA GLY A 435 6.83 -35.88 -26.32
C GLY A 435 5.74 -35.48 -27.32
N ASN A 436 4.78 -34.63 -26.92
CA ASN A 436 3.78 -34.06 -27.83
C ASN A 436 4.29 -32.75 -28.46
N TYR A 437 5.26 -32.89 -29.36
CA TYR A 437 5.94 -31.76 -29.99
C TYR A 437 5.00 -30.86 -30.80
N SER A 438 3.94 -31.41 -31.40
CA SER A 438 2.97 -30.63 -32.16
C SER A 438 2.23 -29.62 -31.27
N LYS A 439 1.77 -30.04 -30.09
CA LYS A 439 1.12 -29.13 -29.13
C LYS A 439 2.13 -28.19 -28.50
N ALA A 440 3.34 -28.67 -28.21
CA ALA A 440 4.40 -27.82 -27.67
C ALA A 440 4.67 -26.62 -28.60
N LEU A 441 4.86 -26.88 -29.89
CA LEU A 441 5.04 -25.85 -30.92
C LEU A 441 3.87 -24.87 -30.98
N GLU A 442 2.62 -25.35 -30.91
CA GLU A 442 1.44 -24.48 -30.91
C GLU A 442 1.48 -23.46 -29.75
N PHE A 443 1.84 -23.92 -28.55
CA PHE A 443 1.92 -23.06 -27.37
C PHE A 443 3.13 -22.12 -27.39
N TYR A 444 4.29 -22.59 -27.86
CA TYR A 444 5.45 -21.73 -28.08
C TYR A 444 5.17 -20.64 -29.11
N ASP A 445 4.51 -20.97 -30.22
CA ASP A 445 4.09 -19.98 -31.23
C ASP A 445 3.13 -18.94 -30.66
N LYS A 446 2.21 -19.35 -29.77
CA LYS A 446 1.32 -18.42 -29.06
C LYS A 446 2.10 -17.49 -28.13
N ALA A 447 3.04 -18.02 -27.36
CA ALA A 447 3.87 -17.23 -26.47
C ALA A 447 4.72 -16.20 -27.25
N LEU A 448 5.37 -16.64 -28.33
CA LEU A 448 6.17 -15.79 -29.19
C LEU A 448 5.36 -14.62 -29.77
N LYS A 449 4.16 -14.90 -30.31
CA LYS A 449 3.25 -13.85 -30.84
C LYS A 449 2.84 -12.82 -29.79
N ILE A 450 2.74 -13.22 -28.53
CA ILE A 450 2.44 -12.31 -27.42
C ILE A 450 3.67 -11.46 -27.10
N TYR A 451 4.85 -12.08 -26.99
CA TYR A 451 6.09 -11.37 -26.74
C TYR A 451 6.43 -10.35 -27.84
N GLU A 452 6.29 -10.72 -29.12
CA GLU A 452 6.53 -9.81 -30.25
C GLU A 452 5.68 -8.53 -30.20
N LYS A 453 4.48 -8.61 -29.61
CA LYS A 453 3.56 -7.47 -29.48
C LYS A 453 3.75 -6.67 -28.20
N SER A 454 4.40 -7.24 -27.19
CA SER A 454 4.47 -6.67 -25.84
C SER A 454 5.86 -6.22 -25.42
N LEU A 455 6.90 -6.76 -26.04
CA LEU A 455 8.29 -6.51 -25.68
C LEU A 455 9.03 -5.79 -26.81
N PRO A 456 10.02 -4.94 -26.49
CA PRO A 456 10.88 -4.33 -27.50
C PRO A 456 11.69 -5.42 -28.24
N PRO A 457 12.08 -5.20 -29.51
CA PRO A 457 12.69 -6.24 -30.38
C PRO A 457 13.95 -6.93 -29.85
N ASN A 458 14.62 -6.33 -28.85
CA ASN A 458 15.87 -6.84 -28.26
C ASN A 458 15.67 -7.44 -26.86
N HIS A 459 14.44 -7.73 -26.45
CA HIS A 459 14.16 -8.30 -25.13
C HIS A 459 14.66 -9.76 -25.03
N PRO A 460 15.34 -10.17 -23.95
CA PRO A 460 15.86 -11.54 -23.79
C PRO A 460 14.80 -12.63 -24.00
N ASP A 461 13.57 -12.40 -23.54
CA ASP A 461 12.45 -13.35 -23.69
C ASP A 461 12.00 -13.58 -25.14
N LEU A 462 12.49 -12.81 -26.12
CA LEU A 462 12.29 -13.08 -27.56
C LEU A 462 13.35 -14.02 -28.14
N ALA A 463 14.45 -14.26 -27.42
CA ALA A 463 15.60 -15.04 -27.88
C ALA A 463 15.63 -16.49 -27.35
N THR A 464 14.72 -16.83 -26.42
CA THR A 464 14.55 -18.14 -25.79
C THR A 464 13.18 -18.71 -26.11
#